data_AF-A0A1Q7PXS6-F1
#
_entry.id   AF-A0A1Q7PXS6-F1
#
_cell.length_a   1.000
_cell.length_b   1.000
_cell.length_c   1.000
_cell.angle_alpha   90.00
_cell.angle_beta   90.00
_cell.angle_gamma   90.00
#
_symmetry.space_group_name_H-M   'P 1'
#
loop_
_entity.id
_entity.type
_entity.pdbx_description
1 polymer ?
#
loop_
_entity_poly.entity_id
_entity_poly.type
_entity_poly.pdbx_seq_one_letter_code
_entity_poly.pdbx_strand_id
1 'polypeptide(L)'
;MSEGLSEHSLPEPSHQEVSEDAKPPRTGPGFLRLNSIAYRLEMLVITIILLVVLFYWRLFVVKDLNLLATVFWIIFPDLASFIPIGITMRGTKEWPRWGPRLYNFFHTLLVWIPVFALWSVLSGNVQWPLLGWAGHITADRSVGYYLRAASKKESNRG
;
A
#
# COMPACT_ATOMS: atom_id res chain seq x y z
N MET A 1 -10.52 -23.27 52.63
CA MET A 1 -9.45 -22.54 51.94
C MET A 1 -9.67 -22.73 50.44
N SER A 2 -10.16 -21.67 49.78
CA SER A 2 -9.92 -21.36 48.35
C SER A 2 -8.45 -21.60 47.99
N GLU A 3 -8.00 -21.99 46.81
CA GLU A 3 -8.23 -21.63 45.39
C GLU A 3 -7.31 -22.62 44.61
N GLY A 4 -7.37 -22.89 43.31
CA GLY A 4 -8.01 -22.23 42.19
C GLY A 4 -7.68 -23.02 40.91
N LEU A 5 -8.63 -23.04 40.00
CA LEU A 5 -8.52 -23.57 38.64
C LEU A 5 -7.45 -22.77 37.87
N SER A 6 -6.42 -23.44 37.35
CA SER A 6 -5.51 -22.82 36.37
C SER A 6 -6.09 -23.03 34.98
N GLU A 7 -6.78 -22.02 34.48
CA GLU A 7 -7.18 -21.91 33.08
C GLU A 7 -5.93 -21.72 32.20
N HIS A 8 -5.78 -22.58 31.20
CA HIS A 8 -4.76 -22.44 30.17
C HIS A 8 -5.09 -21.23 29.28
N SER A 9 -4.41 -20.11 29.52
CA SER A 9 -4.50 -18.93 28.67
C SER A 9 -3.83 -19.20 27.31
N LEU A 10 -4.59 -19.01 26.23
CA LEU A 10 -4.09 -19.01 24.84
C LEU A 10 -3.10 -17.86 24.63
N PRO A 11 -2.05 -18.01 23.81
CA PRO A 11 -1.14 -16.91 23.50
C PRO A 11 -1.84 -15.89 22.58
N GLU A 12 -1.87 -14.64 23.02
CA GLU A 12 -2.21 -13.48 22.19
C GLU A 12 -1.29 -13.39 20.96
N PRO A 13 -1.79 -12.99 19.79
CA PRO A 13 -0.95 -12.72 18.64
C PRO A 13 -0.15 -11.44 18.88
N SER A 14 1.17 -11.58 18.92
CA SER A 14 2.12 -10.46 19.00
C SER A 14 2.01 -9.57 17.76
N HIS A 15 1.19 -8.53 17.84
CA HIS A 15 1.29 -7.38 16.95
C HIS A 15 2.58 -6.65 17.30
N GLN A 16 3.66 -6.94 16.57
CA GLN A 16 4.89 -6.17 16.63
C GLN A 16 4.58 -4.72 16.24
N GLU A 17 4.55 -3.86 17.26
CA GLU A 17 4.49 -2.41 17.16
C GLU A 17 5.61 -1.91 16.23
N VAL A 18 5.22 -1.48 15.04
CA VAL A 18 6.05 -0.59 14.23
C VAL A 18 6.00 0.77 14.93
N SER A 19 7.10 1.12 15.59
CA SER A 19 7.33 2.39 16.29
C SER A 19 6.89 3.60 15.47
N GLU A 20 5.70 4.12 15.81
CA GLU A 20 5.09 5.37 15.36
C GLU A 20 5.63 6.56 16.18
N ASP A 21 6.94 6.77 16.22
CA ASP A 21 7.52 7.80 17.09
C ASP A 21 7.49 9.21 16.47
N ALA A 22 6.28 9.65 16.07
CA ALA A 22 5.95 11.07 15.99
C ALA A 22 5.21 11.43 17.28
N LYS A 23 5.96 11.97 18.25
CA LYS A 23 5.41 12.40 19.55
C LYS A 23 4.18 13.30 19.31
N PRO A 24 2.98 12.93 19.80
CA PRO A 24 1.79 13.73 19.55
C PRO A 24 1.96 15.14 20.15
N PRO A 25 1.41 16.18 19.51
CA PRO A 25 1.47 17.54 20.04
C PRO A 25 0.88 17.58 21.46
N ARG A 26 1.55 18.31 22.36
CA ARG A 26 1.20 18.40 23.79
C ARG A 26 -0.16 19.04 24.07
N THR A 27 -0.84 19.59 23.06
CA THR A 27 -2.12 20.29 23.24
C THR A 27 -2.93 20.23 21.95
N GLY A 28 -4.22 19.91 22.07
CA GLY A 28 -5.17 19.71 20.96
C GLY A 28 -5.54 18.23 20.75
N PRO A 29 -6.63 17.94 20.01
CA PRO A 29 -6.93 16.58 19.60
C PRO A 29 -5.77 16.05 18.75
N GLY A 30 -5.26 14.86 19.10
CA GLY A 30 -4.17 14.23 18.35
C GLY A 30 -4.56 14.02 16.89
N PHE A 31 -3.58 14.05 15.99
CA PHE A 31 -3.82 13.70 14.59
C PHE A 31 -4.38 12.27 14.49
N LEU A 32 -5.29 12.07 13.54
CA LEU A 32 -5.75 10.72 13.21
C LEU A 32 -4.54 9.89 12.78
N ARG A 33 -4.35 8.76 13.47
CA ARG A 33 -3.29 7.82 13.10
C ARG A 33 -3.57 7.30 11.69
N LEU A 34 -2.49 6.99 10.96
CA LEU A 34 -2.57 6.43 9.63
C LEU A 34 -3.43 5.14 9.62
N ASN A 35 -3.43 4.37 10.71
CA ASN A 35 -4.22 3.14 10.82
C ASN A 35 -5.62 3.31 11.44
N SER A 36 -6.17 4.53 11.49
CA SER A 36 -7.52 4.76 12.01
C SER A 36 -8.60 4.23 11.08
N ILE A 37 -9.73 3.76 11.64
CA ILE A 37 -10.89 3.29 10.85
C ILE A 37 -11.42 4.41 9.95
N ALA A 38 -11.44 5.66 10.43
CA ALA A 38 -11.87 6.81 9.65
C ALA A 38 -11.02 7.00 8.38
N TYR A 39 -9.69 7.02 8.52
CA TYR A 39 -8.78 7.10 7.38
C TYR A 39 -8.96 5.92 6.41
N ARG A 40 -9.12 4.71 6.93
CA ARG A 40 -9.36 3.51 6.11
C ARG A 40 -10.67 3.61 5.31
N LEU A 41 -11.72 4.15 5.91
CA LEU A 41 -13.00 4.40 5.24
C LEU A 41 -12.87 5.50 4.18
N GLU A 42 -12.13 6.57 4.44
CA GLU A 42 -11.84 7.59 3.42
C GLU A 42 -11.14 6.97 2.22
N MET A 43 -10.12 6.14 2.46
CA MET A 43 -9.39 5.44 1.40
C MET A 43 -10.28 4.43 0.65
N LEU A 44 -11.20 3.75 1.35
CA LEU A 44 -12.20 2.88 0.72
C LEU A 44 -13.13 3.67 -0.22
N VAL A 45 -13.65 4.81 0.25
CA VAL A 45 -14.54 5.67 -0.54
C VAL A 45 -13.80 6.19 -1.77
N ILE A 46 -12.56 6.67 -1.61
CA ILE A 46 -11.72 7.09 -2.73
C ILE A 46 -11.52 5.94 -3.73
N THR A 47 -11.24 4.73 -3.24
CA THR A 47 -11.08 3.54 -4.08
C THR A 47 -12.34 3.26 -4.91
N ILE A 48 -13.52 3.29 -4.28
CA ILE A 48 -14.80 3.06 -4.97
C ILE A 48 -15.02 4.13 -6.05
N ILE A 49 -14.77 5.41 -5.74
CA ILE A 49 -14.90 6.50 -6.70
C ILE A 49 -13.97 6.29 -7.90
N LEU A 50 -12.70 5.95 -7.65
CA LEU A 50 -11.71 5.69 -8.70
C LEU A 50 -12.11 4.51 -9.59
N LEU A 51 -12.63 3.42 -9.00
CA LEU A 51 -13.12 2.28 -9.77
C LEU A 51 -14.32 2.67 -10.64
N VAL A 52 -15.31 3.39 -10.09
CA VAL A 52 -16.47 3.85 -10.86
C VAL A 52 -16.03 4.73 -12.04
N VAL A 53 -15.13 5.70 -11.80
CA VAL A 53 -14.60 6.57 -12.86
C VAL A 53 -13.83 5.77 -13.91
N LEU A 54 -12.98 4.84 -13.48
CA LEU A 54 -12.19 3.98 -14.37
C LEU A 54 -13.08 3.12 -15.27
N PHE A 55 -14.05 2.42 -14.69
CA PHE A 55 -14.97 1.55 -15.43
C PHE A 55 -15.90 2.36 -16.33
N TYR A 56 -16.42 3.49 -15.85
CA TYR A 56 -17.22 4.39 -16.67
C TYR A 56 -16.43 4.89 -17.90
N TRP A 57 -15.20 5.36 -17.69
CA TRP A 57 -14.35 5.83 -18.78
C TRP A 57 -14.05 4.72 -19.80
N ARG A 58 -13.70 3.52 -19.34
CA ARG A 58 -13.45 2.34 -20.19
C ARG A 58 -14.65 1.97 -21.04
N LEU A 59 -15.84 1.90 -20.43
CA LEU A 59 -17.06 1.45 -21.10
C LEU A 59 -17.62 2.50 -22.07
N PHE A 60 -17.63 3.78 -21.68
CA PHE A 60 -18.38 4.80 -22.40
C PHE A 60 -17.51 5.75 -23.23
N VAL A 61 -16.26 6.00 -22.82
CA VAL A 61 -15.36 6.92 -23.53
C VAL A 61 -14.43 6.16 -24.46
N VAL A 62 -13.70 5.17 -23.94
CA VAL A 62 -12.79 4.35 -24.75
C VAL A 62 -13.55 3.29 -25.54
N LYS A 63 -14.72 2.85 -25.03
CA LYS A 63 -15.53 1.75 -25.59
C LYS A 63 -14.77 0.44 -25.72
N ASP A 64 -13.78 0.25 -24.86
CA ASP A 64 -12.99 -0.98 -24.73
C ASP A 64 -12.72 -1.21 -23.25
N LEU A 65 -13.23 -2.32 -22.73
CA LEU A 65 -13.05 -2.69 -21.34
C LEU A 65 -11.67 -3.29 -21.06
N ASN A 66 -10.99 -3.82 -22.09
CA ASN A 66 -9.78 -4.65 -22.02
C ASN A 66 -9.44 -5.08 -20.59
N LEU A 67 -10.25 -6.03 -20.08
CA LEU A 67 -10.26 -6.36 -18.66
C LEU A 67 -8.89 -6.83 -18.19
N LEU A 68 -8.19 -7.60 -19.04
CA LEU A 68 -6.86 -8.10 -18.75
C LEU A 68 -5.85 -6.96 -18.52
N ALA A 69 -5.81 -5.97 -19.44
CA ALA A 69 -4.93 -4.82 -19.28
C ALA A 69 -5.31 -3.99 -18.05
N THR A 70 -6.61 -3.83 -17.78
CA THR A 70 -7.11 -3.09 -16.61
C THR A 70 -6.67 -3.77 -15.31
N VAL A 71 -6.91 -5.07 -15.18
CA VAL A 71 -6.50 -5.86 -14.01
C VAL A 71 -4.97 -5.84 -13.87
N PHE A 72 -4.24 -6.01 -14.97
CA PHE A 72 -2.78 -5.97 -14.96
C PHE A 72 -2.25 -4.66 -14.36
N TRP A 73 -2.74 -3.50 -14.80
CA TRP A 73 -2.28 -2.20 -14.28
C TRP A 73 -2.65 -1.97 -12.82
N ILE A 74 -3.74 -2.57 -12.34
CA ILE A 74 -4.12 -2.52 -10.92
C ILE A 74 -3.13 -3.35 -10.09
N ILE A 75 -2.82 -4.59 -10.49
CA ILE A 75 -1.95 -5.49 -9.71
C ILE A 75 -0.45 -5.27 -9.95
N PHE A 76 -0.08 -4.50 -10.97
CA PHE A 76 1.32 -4.31 -11.35
C PHE A 76 2.24 -3.79 -10.22
N PRO A 77 1.83 -2.84 -9.36
CA PRO A 77 2.69 -2.38 -8.25
C PRO A 77 3.14 -3.53 -7.33
N ASP A 78 2.25 -4.48 -7.10
CA ASP A 78 2.53 -5.69 -6.34
C ASP A 78 3.45 -6.64 -7.12
N LEU A 79 3.13 -6.93 -8.38
CA LEU A 79 3.98 -7.81 -9.19
C LEU A 79 5.41 -7.27 -9.30
N ALA A 80 5.57 -5.98 -9.57
CA ALA A 80 6.85 -5.35 -9.77
C ALA A 80 7.69 -5.26 -8.49
N SER A 81 7.06 -5.28 -7.31
CA SER A 81 7.75 -5.29 -6.02
C SER A 81 7.97 -6.70 -5.47
N PHE A 82 6.92 -7.51 -5.40
CA PHE A 82 6.97 -8.84 -4.78
C PHE A 82 7.70 -9.89 -5.62
N ILE A 83 7.70 -9.81 -6.96
CA ILE A 83 8.44 -10.78 -7.77
C ILE A 83 9.95 -10.69 -7.50
N PRO A 84 10.61 -9.52 -7.63
CA PRO A 84 12.03 -9.40 -7.30
C PRO A 84 12.33 -9.76 -5.84
N ILE A 85 11.53 -9.27 -4.90
CA ILE A 85 11.68 -9.57 -3.47
C ILE A 85 11.60 -11.08 -3.25
N GLY A 86 10.55 -11.73 -3.74
CA GLY A 86 10.30 -13.16 -3.59
C GLY A 86 11.38 -14.04 -4.23
N ILE A 87 11.92 -13.65 -5.39
CA ILE A 87 13.06 -14.36 -6.02
C ILE A 87 14.27 -14.31 -5.09
N THR A 88 14.59 -13.14 -4.52
CA THR A 88 15.75 -12.99 -3.63
C THR A 88 15.55 -13.60 -2.25
N MET A 89 14.30 -13.78 -1.82
CA MET A 89 13.96 -14.38 -0.54
C MET A 89 13.97 -15.92 -0.56
N ARG A 90 14.20 -16.59 -1.70
CA ARG A 90 14.20 -18.07 -1.76
C ARG A 90 15.15 -18.66 -0.71
N GLY A 91 14.58 -19.28 0.33
CA GLY A 91 15.31 -19.89 1.45
C GLY A 91 15.47 -18.99 2.69
N THR A 92 14.90 -17.78 2.70
CA THR A 92 14.95 -16.82 3.82
C THR A 92 13.56 -16.26 4.11
N LYS A 93 13.28 -15.94 5.39
CA LYS A 93 11.98 -15.34 5.80
C LYS A 93 12.01 -13.81 5.85
N GLU A 94 13.17 -13.20 5.65
CA GLU A 94 13.36 -11.76 5.76
C GLU A 94 13.48 -11.10 4.39
N TRP A 95 12.90 -9.91 4.26
CA TRP A 95 13.07 -9.12 3.05
C TRP A 95 14.52 -8.67 2.89
N PRO A 96 15.02 -8.55 1.66
CA PRO A 96 16.29 -7.88 1.43
C PRO A 96 16.21 -6.43 1.93
N ARG A 97 17.35 -5.84 2.33
CA ARG A 97 17.41 -4.45 2.84
C ARG A 97 16.81 -3.41 1.88
N TRP A 98 16.86 -3.68 0.58
CA TRP A 98 16.28 -2.83 -0.46
C TRP A 98 14.78 -3.11 -0.71
N GLY A 99 14.24 -4.22 -0.22
CA GLY A 99 12.85 -4.64 -0.45
C GLY A 99 11.82 -3.57 -0.05
N PRO A 100 11.87 -3.01 1.17
CA PRO A 100 10.96 -1.93 1.57
C PRO A 100 11.06 -0.69 0.66
N ARG A 101 12.27 -0.35 0.18
CA ARG A 101 12.47 0.77 -0.75
C ARG A 101 11.82 0.49 -2.11
N LEU A 102 11.97 -0.73 -2.64
CA LEU A 102 11.34 -1.14 -3.89
C LEU A 102 9.82 -1.13 -3.78
N TYR A 103 9.28 -1.73 -2.71
CA TYR A 103 7.84 -1.70 -2.42
C TYR A 103 7.32 -0.26 -2.36
N ASN A 104 7.97 0.61 -1.58
CA ASN A 104 7.56 2.01 -1.46
C ASN A 104 7.65 2.77 -2.79
N PHE A 105 8.63 2.47 -3.65
CA PHE A 105 8.77 3.09 -4.96
C PHE A 105 7.54 2.83 -5.84
N PHE A 106 7.04 1.59 -5.89
CA PHE A 106 5.82 1.25 -6.63
C PHE A 106 4.53 1.71 -5.93
N HIS A 107 4.55 1.87 -4.60
CA HIS A 107 3.39 2.28 -3.80
C HIS A 107 3.37 3.79 -3.46
N THR A 108 4.18 4.60 -4.16
CA THR A 108 4.20 6.06 -4.03
C THR A 108 3.78 6.70 -5.36
N LEU A 109 2.54 7.18 -5.43
CA LEU A 109 1.98 7.74 -6.66
C LEU A 109 2.80 8.91 -7.21
N LEU A 110 3.31 9.78 -6.33
CA LEU A 110 4.09 10.98 -6.73
C LEU A 110 5.30 10.64 -7.61
N VAL A 111 5.93 9.48 -7.40
CA VAL A 111 7.08 9.03 -8.19
C VAL A 111 6.66 8.68 -9.62
N TRP A 112 5.44 8.20 -9.81
CA TRP A 112 4.93 7.71 -11.09
C TRP A 112 4.19 8.76 -11.90
N ILE A 113 3.75 9.87 -11.29
CA ILE A 113 3.09 10.98 -12.01
C ILE A 113 3.90 11.45 -13.22
N PRO A 114 5.23 11.71 -13.13
CA PRO A 114 6.01 12.14 -14.30
C PRO A 114 6.11 11.06 -15.38
N VAL A 115 6.20 9.78 -14.99
CA VAL A 115 6.27 8.65 -15.92
C VAL A 115 4.97 8.54 -16.71
N PHE A 116 3.84 8.62 -16.02
CA PHE A 116 2.53 8.67 -16.66
C PHE A 116 2.37 9.93 -17.50
N ALA A 117 2.76 11.12 -17.03
CA ALA A 117 2.69 12.33 -17.83
C ALA A 117 3.47 12.18 -19.16
N LEU A 118 4.70 11.67 -19.12
CA LEU A 118 5.51 11.45 -20.32
C LEU A 118 4.87 10.40 -21.24
N TRP A 119 4.40 9.28 -20.69
CA TRP A 119 3.65 8.28 -21.45
C TRP A 119 2.41 8.90 -22.13
N SER A 120 1.74 9.86 -21.50
CA SER A 120 0.54 10.53 -22.04
C SER A 120 0.86 11.26 -23.32
N VAL A 121 1.94 12.03 -23.27
CA VAL A 121 2.38 12.85 -24.37
C VAL A 121 2.80 11.97 -25.54
N LEU A 122 3.47 10.85 -25.27
CA LEU A 122 3.98 9.94 -26.30
C LEU A 122 2.89 9.04 -26.91
N SER A 123 1.98 8.52 -26.09
CA SER A 123 0.95 7.55 -26.53
C SER A 123 -0.40 8.18 -26.88
N GLY A 124 -0.59 9.46 -26.55
CA GLY A 124 -1.89 10.14 -26.60
C GLY A 124 -2.90 9.63 -25.57
N ASN A 125 -2.51 8.72 -24.66
CA ASN A 125 -3.44 7.94 -23.84
C ASN A 125 -2.86 7.57 -22.47
N VAL A 126 -3.37 8.17 -21.38
CA VAL A 126 -2.86 7.88 -20.01
C VAL A 126 -3.86 7.73 -18.91
N GLN A 127 -5.12 8.08 -19.11
CA GLN A 127 -5.97 8.26 -17.94
C GLN A 127 -6.14 6.95 -17.15
N TRP A 128 -6.16 5.79 -17.81
CA TRP A 128 -6.50 4.54 -17.13
C TRP A 128 -5.37 3.87 -16.33
N PRO A 129 -4.08 3.80 -16.74
CA PRO A 129 -3.05 3.21 -15.89
C PRO A 129 -2.86 4.02 -14.61
N LEU A 130 -2.91 5.35 -14.70
CA LEU A 130 -2.85 6.24 -13.54
C LEU A 130 -4.03 5.99 -12.58
N LEU A 131 -5.25 5.89 -13.11
CA LEU A 131 -6.44 5.63 -12.30
C LEU A 131 -6.41 4.25 -11.64
N GLY A 132 -5.99 3.20 -12.38
CA GLY A 132 -5.83 1.85 -11.84
C GLY A 132 -4.78 1.80 -10.73
N TRP A 133 -3.64 2.48 -10.93
CA TRP A 133 -2.57 2.55 -9.96
C TRP A 133 -2.94 3.33 -8.69
N ALA A 134 -3.62 4.48 -8.86
CA ALA A 134 -4.15 5.24 -7.75
C ALA A 134 -5.19 4.42 -6.96
N GLY A 135 -6.07 3.71 -7.68
CA GLY A 135 -7.05 2.81 -7.09
C GLY A 135 -6.42 1.68 -6.29
N HIS A 136 -5.34 1.06 -6.79
CA HIS A 136 -4.56 0.06 -6.06
C HIS A 136 -4.02 0.62 -4.73
N ILE A 137 -3.34 1.78 -4.78
CA ILE A 137 -2.77 2.40 -3.58
C ILE A 137 -3.86 2.72 -2.55
N THR A 138 -4.99 3.27 -2.96
CA THR A 138 -6.07 3.60 -2.02
C THR A 138 -6.75 2.34 -1.49
N ALA A 139 -6.84 1.27 -2.29
CA ALA A 139 -7.38 -0.02 -1.86
C ALA A 139 -6.50 -0.62 -0.76
N ASP A 140 -5.19 -0.65 -0.95
CA ASP A 140 -4.20 -1.08 0.05
C ASP A 140 -4.38 -0.32 1.37
N ARG A 141 -4.50 1.01 1.30
CA ARG A 141 -4.67 1.84 2.50
C ARG A 141 -5.99 1.59 3.19
N SER A 142 -7.06 1.29 2.46
CA SER A 142 -8.36 0.97 3.04
C SER A 142 -8.34 -0.32 3.87
N VAL A 143 -7.49 -1.28 3.51
CA VAL A 143 -7.33 -2.56 4.24
C VAL A 143 -6.19 -2.55 5.26
N GLY A 144 -5.45 -1.44 5.36
CA GLY A 144 -4.39 -1.24 6.36
C GLY A 144 -2.99 -1.60 5.89
N TYR A 145 -2.75 -1.73 4.58
CA TYR A 145 -1.41 -1.83 4.02
C TYR A 145 -0.83 -0.43 3.76
N TYR A 146 0.31 -0.14 4.38
CA TYR A 146 1.00 1.14 4.31
C TYR A 146 2.42 0.99 3.77
N LEU A 147 3.08 2.12 3.47
CA LEU A 147 4.50 2.15 3.16
C LEU A 147 5.29 1.50 4.30
N ARG A 148 6.35 0.77 3.94
CA ARG A 148 7.18 0.03 4.89
C ARG A 148 8.35 0.88 5.33
N ALA A 149 8.66 0.88 6.62
CA ALA A 149 9.87 1.48 7.13
C ALA A 149 11.10 0.80 6.51
N ALA A 150 12.07 1.58 6.05
CA ALA A 150 13.37 1.03 5.69
C ALA A 150 14.04 0.51 6.97
N SER A 151 14.57 -0.72 6.94
CA SER A 151 15.27 -1.31 8.08
C SER A 151 16.42 -0.39 8.53
N LYS A 152 16.31 0.16 9.74
CA LYS A 152 17.25 1.14 10.33
C LYS A 152 18.52 0.47 10.88
N LYS A 153 19.08 -0.53 10.19
CA LYS A 153 20.30 -1.24 10.63
C LYS A 153 21.58 -0.72 9.99
N GLU A 154 21.63 0.59 9.70
CA GLU A 154 22.73 1.22 8.96
C GLU A 154 23.15 2.57 9.58
N SER A 155 23.22 2.65 10.91
CA SER A 155 23.81 3.79 11.64
C SER A 155 24.41 3.37 12.97
N ASN A 156 25.28 2.34 12.97
CA ASN A 156 26.18 2.05 14.10
C ASN A 156 27.42 1.29 13.61
N ARG A 157 28.07 1.82 12.57
CA ARG A 157 29.47 1.54 12.22
C ARG A 157 30.11 2.86 11.82
N GLY A 158 30.36 3.69 12.84
CA GLY A 158 31.38 4.71 12.84
C GLY A 158 32.48 4.23 13.77
#